data_AF-A0A7V6QM80-F1
#
_entry.id   AF-A0A7V6QM80-F1
#
_cell.length_a   1.000
_cell.length_b   1.000
_cell.length_c   1.000
_cell.angle_alpha   90.00
_cell.angle_beta   90.00
_cell.angle_gamma   90.00
#
_symmetry.space_group_name_H-M   'P 1'
#
loop_
_entity.id
_entity.type
_entity.pdbx_description
1 polymer ?
#
loop_
_entity_poly.entity_id
_entity_poly.type
_entity_poly.pdbx_seq_one_letter_code
_entity_poly.pdbx_strand_id
1 'polypeptide(L)'
;MTKGKISIIFTVIIPLVIGIIIISDLQRETNQELEQRIRSAMEMARKNPDIFNNIDNQLRANGHNIIRGSSLEFTRKDGLNILIEIPKGKGEENANKSKKEIKEIVSEILKLNNFDKFNISVKVVAINANNYSNKNIGRGVLNK
;
A
#
# COMPACT_ATOMS: atom_id res chain seq x y z
N MET A 1 -26.43 2.82 67.98
CA MET A 1 -24.96 2.64 67.95
C MET A 1 -24.60 1.76 66.76
N THR A 2 -24.54 2.37 65.59
CA THR A 2 -24.24 1.76 64.30
C THR A 2 -22.74 1.77 64.08
N LYS A 3 -22.09 0.61 64.17
CA LYS A 3 -20.69 0.44 63.76
C LYS A 3 -20.66 0.32 62.24
N GLY A 4 -20.47 1.46 61.58
CA GLY A 4 -20.26 1.55 60.14
C GLY A 4 -18.97 0.85 59.73
N LYS A 5 -19.06 -0.04 58.74
CA LYS A 5 -17.91 -0.52 57.97
C LYS A 5 -17.83 0.34 56.72
N ILE A 6 -16.95 1.33 56.74
CA ILE A 6 -16.62 2.12 55.55
C ILE A 6 -15.66 1.26 54.73
N SER A 7 -16.18 0.60 53.69
CA SER A 7 -15.34 -0.02 52.67
C SER A 7 -14.96 1.07 51.66
N ILE A 8 -13.86 1.77 51.92
CA ILE A 8 -13.25 2.70 50.95
C ILE A 8 -12.53 1.83 49.93
N ILE A 9 -13.25 1.42 48.88
CA ILE A 9 -12.60 0.85 47.70
C ILE A 9 -11.96 2.03 46.99
N PHE A 10 -10.68 2.27 47.25
CA PHE A 10 -9.89 3.25 46.55
C PHE A 10 -9.86 2.91 45.07
N THR A 11 -10.58 3.72 44.30
CA THR A 11 -10.50 3.88 42.86
C THR A 11 -9.06 4.23 42.49
N VAL A 12 -8.29 3.24 42.03
CA VAL A 12 -7.00 3.50 41.38
C VAL A 12 -7.21 3.39 39.88
N ILE A 13 -7.59 4.53 39.31
CA ILE A 13 -7.54 4.82 37.88
C ILE A 13 -6.05 4.83 37.48
N ILE A 14 -5.62 3.85 36.70
CA ILE A 14 -4.37 3.93 35.94
C ILE A 14 -4.76 3.93 34.46
N PRO A 15 -4.78 5.09 33.79
CA PRO A 15 -4.97 5.17 32.36
C PRO A 15 -3.62 5.53 31.74
N LEU A 16 -2.75 4.58 31.39
CA LEU A 16 -1.56 4.91 30.59
C LEU A 16 -0.87 3.67 29.99
N VAL A 17 -0.91 3.63 28.65
CA VAL A 17 0.17 3.24 27.69
C VAL A 17 0.54 1.75 27.72
N ILE A 18 0.27 0.94 26.70
CA ILE A 18 0.72 1.07 25.30
C ILE A 18 -0.36 0.44 24.42
N GLY A 19 -0.95 1.24 23.55
CA GLY A 19 -1.92 0.78 22.56
C GLY A 19 -2.36 1.92 21.66
N ILE A 20 -1.46 2.86 21.35
CA ILE A 20 -1.66 3.69 20.18
C ILE A 20 -1.50 2.75 19.00
N ILE A 21 -2.64 2.24 18.56
CA ILE A 21 -2.82 1.69 17.24
C ILE A 21 -2.34 2.80 16.29
N ILE A 22 -1.22 2.53 15.61
CA ILE A 22 -0.60 3.37 14.57
C ILE A 22 -1.57 3.42 13.37
N ILE A 23 -2.69 4.11 13.51
CA ILE A 23 -3.66 4.40 12.43
C ILE A 23 -4.04 5.90 12.43
N SER A 24 -3.49 6.72 13.34
CA SER A 24 -3.84 8.14 13.42
C SER A 24 -2.95 9.10 12.62
N ASP A 25 -1.80 8.65 12.08
CA ASP A 25 -0.88 9.56 11.37
C ASP A 25 -1.38 10.02 9.98
N LEU A 26 -2.50 9.48 9.49
CA LEU A 26 -3.12 9.98 8.26
C LEU A 26 -4.09 11.15 8.48
N GLN A 27 -4.42 11.51 9.74
CA GLN A 27 -5.47 12.49 10.04
C GLN A 27 -4.98 13.89 10.48
N ARG A 28 -3.68 14.19 10.37
CA ARG A 28 -3.14 15.53 10.70
C ARG A 28 -2.19 16.13 9.67
N GLU A 29 -2.08 15.55 8.48
CA GLU A 29 -1.32 16.16 7.41
C GLU A 29 -2.16 17.24 6.72
N THR A 30 -1.60 18.44 6.57
CA THR A 30 -2.24 19.51 5.81
C THR A 30 -2.29 19.15 4.32
N ASN A 31 -3.23 19.73 3.58
CA ASN A 31 -3.28 19.53 2.12
C ASN A 31 -1.95 19.93 1.43
N GLN A 32 -1.25 20.93 1.97
CA GLN A 32 0.05 21.39 1.46
C GLN A 32 1.15 20.35 1.68
N GLU A 33 1.25 19.78 2.89
CA GLU A 33 2.23 18.72 3.19
C GLU A 33 1.98 17.47 2.34
N LEU A 34 0.71 17.09 2.17
CA LEU A 34 0.30 15.98 1.32
C LEU A 34 0.71 16.21 -0.15
N GLU A 35 0.43 17.39 -0.70
CA GLU A 35 0.83 17.74 -2.07
C GLU A 35 2.35 17.71 -2.24
N GLN A 36 3.10 18.24 -1.26
CA GLN A 36 4.56 18.22 -1.28
C GLN A 36 5.10 16.78 -1.24
N ARG A 37 4.51 15.91 -0.43
CA ARG A 37 4.90 14.50 -0.35
C ARG A 37 4.66 13.77 -1.67
N ILE A 38 3.49 13.95 -2.28
CA ILE A 38 3.15 13.36 -3.59
C ILE A 38 4.13 13.86 -4.66
N ARG A 39 4.38 15.17 -4.70
CA ARG A 39 5.30 15.78 -5.66
C ARG A 39 6.71 15.22 -5.51
N SER A 40 7.20 15.12 -4.28
CA SER A 40 8.54 14.61 -3.96
C SER A 40 8.70 13.13 -4.32
N ALA A 41 7.68 12.32 -4.03
CA ALA A 41 7.68 10.91 -4.40
C ALA A 41 7.64 10.72 -5.93
N MET A 42 6.84 11.50 -6.64
CA MET A 42 6.81 11.50 -8.11
C MET A 42 8.14 11.94 -8.71
N GLU A 43 8.80 12.94 -8.12
CA GLU A 43 10.11 13.39 -8.58
C GLU A 43 11.18 12.33 -8.34
N MET A 44 11.17 11.65 -7.20
CA MET A 44 12.09 10.53 -6.94
C MET A 44 11.83 9.36 -7.88
N ALA A 45 10.57 9.00 -8.11
CA ALA A 45 10.16 8.00 -9.09
C ALA A 45 10.64 8.33 -10.51
N ARG A 46 10.62 9.61 -10.90
CA ARG A 46 11.15 10.07 -12.19
C ARG A 46 12.68 10.01 -12.28
N LYS A 47 13.38 10.31 -11.19
CA LYS A 47 14.85 10.24 -11.13
C LYS A 47 15.36 8.79 -11.11
N ASN A 48 14.56 7.88 -10.55
CA ASN A 48 14.91 6.47 -10.38
C ASN A 48 13.85 5.56 -11.03
N PRO A 49 13.65 5.61 -12.36
CA PRO A 49 12.62 4.80 -13.03
C PRO A 49 12.87 3.30 -12.87
N ASP A 50 14.13 2.91 -12.66
CA ASP A 50 14.55 1.52 -12.50
C ASP A 50 13.98 0.85 -11.26
N ILE A 51 13.45 1.60 -10.29
CA ILE A 51 12.82 0.99 -9.11
C ILE A 51 11.60 0.15 -9.49
N PHE A 52 10.78 0.63 -10.43
CA PHE A 52 9.59 -0.09 -10.89
C PHE A 52 9.99 -1.31 -11.71
N ASN A 53 11.02 -1.18 -12.54
CA ASN A 53 11.60 -2.31 -13.28
C ASN A 53 12.17 -3.37 -12.33
N ASN A 54 12.87 -2.94 -11.28
CA ASN A 54 13.43 -3.84 -10.27
C ASN A 54 12.32 -4.56 -9.50
N ILE A 55 11.27 -3.84 -9.09
CA ILE A 55 10.07 -4.45 -8.48
C ILE A 55 9.50 -5.53 -9.42
N ASP A 56 9.24 -5.19 -10.67
CA ASP A 56 8.65 -6.12 -11.63
C ASP A 56 9.52 -7.35 -11.86
N ASN A 57 10.84 -7.15 -11.97
CA ASN A 57 11.80 -8.23 -12.19
C ASN A 57 11.91 -9.14 -10.97
N GLN A 58 11.98 -8.58 -9.75
CA GLN A 58 12.02 -9.36 -8.52
C GLN A 58 10.74 -10.17 -8.32
N LEU A 59 9.58 -9.59 -8.59
CA LEU A 59 8.31 -10.32 -8.51
C LEU A 59 8.25 -11.48 -9.50
N ARG A 60 8.67 -11.27 -10.75
CA ARG A 60 8.72 -12.33 -11.76
C ARG A 60 9.74 -13.42 -11.43
N ALA A 61 10.91 -13.05 -10.90
CA ALA A 61 11.94 -14.00 -10.46
C ALA A 61 11.46 -14.89 -9.31
N ASN A 62 10.56 -14.38 -8.46
CA ASN A 62 9.90 -15.14 -7.39
C ASN A 62 8.64 -15.90 -7.89
N GLY A 63 8.39 -15.96 -9.20
CA GLY A 63 7.29 -16.73 -9.78
C GLY A 63 5.92 -16.03 -9.73
N HIS A 64 5.86 -14.75 -9.35
CA HIS A 64 4.61 -14.00 -9.37
C HIS A 64 4.28 -13.51 -10.79
N ASN A 65 3.07 -13.82 -11.23
CA ASN A 65 2.54 -13.27 -12.48
C ASN A 65 1.94 -11.88 -12.21
N ILE A 66 2.54 -10.85 -12.80
CA ILE A 66 2.01 -9.47 -12.78
C ILE A 66 1.39 -9.15 -14.13
N ILE A 67 0.17 -8.61 -14.13
CA ILE A 67 -0.54 -8.26 -15.38
C ILE A 67 0.01 -6.98 -15.98
N ARG A 68 0.35 -6.02 -15.12
CA ARG A 68 0.87 -4.72 -15.51
C ARG A 68 2.04 -4.37 -14.60
N GLY A 69 3.00 -3.64 -15.17
CA GLY A 69 4.13 -3.17 -14.40
C GLY A 69 3.71 -2.29 -13.22
N SER A 70 4.50 -2.36 -12.15
CA SER A 70 4.28 -1.62 -10.93
C SER A 70 4.15 -0.11 -11.21
N SER A 71 3.26 0.54 -10.46
CA SER A 71 2.98 1.96 -10.68
C SER A 71 2.69 2.68 -9.37
N LEU A 72 2.92 3.99 -9.35
CA LEU A 72 2.55 4.84 -8.23
C LEU A 72 1.09 5.30 -8.39
N GLU A 73 0.26 5.03 -7.39
CA GLU A 73 -1.14 5.45 -7.29
C GLU A 73 -1.30 6.38 -6.08
N PHE A 74 -2.12 7.42 -6.21
CA PHE A 74 -2.53 8.23 -5.07
C PHE A 74 -4.06 8.29 -5.01
N THR A 75 -4.63 8.02 -3.83
CA THR A 75 -6.02 8.36 -3.53
C THR A 75 -6.10 9.07 -2.18
N ARG A 76 -7.08 9.97 -2.01
CA ARG A 76 -7.28 10.65 -0.71
C ARG A 76 -7.55 9.67 0.45
N LYS A 77 -8.12 8.50 0.15
CA LYS A 77 -8.49 7.49 1.13
C LYS A 77 -7.32 6.58 1.50
N ASP A 78 -6.59 6.09 0.50
CA ASP A 78 -5.56 5.07 0.67
C ASP A 78 -4.13 5.68 0.74
N GLY A 79 -4.00 6.98 0.52
CA GLY A 79 -2.70 7.66 0.46
C GLY A 79 -1.91 7.31 -0.80
N LEU A 80 -0.58 7.45 -0.70
CA LEU A 80 0.35 7.13 -1.78
C LEU A 80 0.70 5.65 -1.74
N ASN A 81 0.55 4.95 -2.86
CA ASN A 81 0.67 3.50 -2.95
C ASN A 81 1.51 3.09 -4.16
N ILE A 82 2.30 2.02 -4.01
CA ILE A 82 2.70 1.19 -5.15
C ILE A 82 1.56 0.22 -5.43
N LEU A 83 0.95 0.35 -6.60
CA LEU A 83 -0.07 -0.55 -7.11
C LEU A 83 0.59 -1.70 -7.88
N ILE A 84 0.30 -2.93 -7.44
CA ILE A 84 0.66 -4.18 -8.11
C ILE A 84 -0.63 -4.90 -8.52
N GLU A 85 -0.76 -5.16 -9.82
CA GLU A 85 -1.92 -5.84 -10.39
C GLU A 85 -1.58 -7.30 -10.73
N ILE A 86 -2.26 -8.25 -10.07
CA ILE A 86 -2.07 -9.70 -10.27
C ILE A 86 -3.32 -10.33 -10.89
N PRO A 87 -3.20 -11.47 -11.59
CA PRO A 87 -4.37 -12.16 -12.12
C PRO A 87 -5.23 -12.72 -11.00
N LYS A 88 -6.54 -12.62 -11.18
CA LYS A 88 -7.51 -13.26 -10.30
C LYS A 88 -7.41 -14.79 -10.43
N GLY A 89 -6.78 -15.44 -9.45
CA GLY A 89 -6.71 -16.90 -9.34
C GLY A 89 -8.02 -17.54 -8.84
N LYS A 90 -8.10 -18.87 -8.91
CA LYS A 90 -9.30 -19.66 -8.53
C LYS A 90 -9.42 -20.00 -7.02
N GLY A 91 -8.64 -19.37 -6.13
CA GLY A 91 -8.73 -19.63 -4.69
C GLY A 91 -8.19 -18.50 -3.82
N GLU A 92 -8.84 -18.22 -2.68
CA GLU A 92 -8.56 -17.06 -1.81
C GLU A 92 -7.31 -17.24 -0.94
N GLU A 93 -7.04 -18.45 -0.45
CA GLU A 93 -5.90 -18.73 0.45
C GLU A 93 -4.55 -18.51 -0.25
N ASN A 94 -4.38 -19.09 -1.45
CA ASN A 94 -3.21 -18.87 -2.29
C ASN A 94 -3.05 -17.40 -2.71
N ALA A 95 -4.18 -16.69 -2.89
CA ALA A 95 -4.16 -15.26 -3.21
C ALA A 95 -3.70 -14.40 -2.03
N ASN A 96 -4.10 -14.72 -0.80
CA ASN A 96 -3.68 -14.00 0.40
C ASN A 96 -2.21 -14.21 0.71
N LYS A 97 -1.71 -15.46 0.58
CA LYS A 97 -0.27 -15.76 0.71
C LYS A 97 0.54 -14.97 -0.32
N SER A 98 0.14 -15.02 -1.60
CA SER A 98 0.82 -14.27 -2.68
C SER A 98 0.81 -12.76 -2.43
N LYS A 99 -0.32 -12.19 -1.97
CA LYS A 99 -0.40 -10.77 -1.64
C LYS A 99 0.56 -10.37 -0.52
N LYS A 100 0.74 -11.23 0.49
CA LYS A 100 1.66 -10.98 1.60
C LYS A 100 3.11 -10.99 1.11
N GLU A 101 3.51 -12.03 0.37
CA GLU A 101 4.85 -12.16 -0.20
C GLU A 101 5.19 -10.97 -1.12
N ILE A 102 4.27 -10.59 -2.02
CA ILE A 102 4.44 -9.42 -2.89
C ILE A 102 4.65 -8.15 -2.05
N LYS A 103 3.84 -7.94 -1.00
CA LYS A 103 4.00 -6.77 -0.13
C LYS A 103 5.36 -6.74 0.55
N GLU A 104 5.86 -7.88 1.01
CA GLU A 104 7.18 -7.99 1.65
C GLU A 104 8.29 -7.64 0.67
N ILE A 105 8.33 -8.29 -0.50
CA ILE A 105 9.34 -8.03 -1.55
C ILE A 105 9.35 -6.54 -1.95
N VAL A 106 8.18 -5.98 -2.24
CA VAL A 106 8.10 -4.57 -2.66
C VAL A 106 8.51 -3.63 -1.52
N SER A 107 8.11 -3.92 -0.27
CA SER A 107 8.48 -3.08 0.87
C SER A 107 9.99 -3.07 1.12
N GLU A 108 10.66 -4.21 0.95
CA GLU A 108 12.13 -4.29 1.05
C GLU A 108 12.82 -3.44 -0.02
N ILE A 109 12.37 -3.53 -1.27
CA ILE A 109 12.91 -2.72 -2.37
C ILE A 109 12.70 -1.22 -2.08
N LEU A 110 11.52 -0.81 -1.60
CA LEU A 110 11.25 0.59 -1.27
C LEU A 110 12.17 1.11 -0.15
N LYS A 111 12.41 0.31 0.89
CA LYS A 111 13.35 0.67 1.98
C LYS A 111 14.78 0.83 1.47
N LEU A 112 15.26 -0.12 0.67
CA LEU A 112 16.61 -0.08 0.10
C LEU A 112 16.85 1.15 -0.79
N ASN A 113 15.79 1.71 -1.36
CA ASN A 113 15.84 2.87 -2.25
C ASN A 113 15.37 4.18 -1.57
N ASN A 114 15.17 4.20 -0.24
CA ASN A 114 14.73 5.36 0.53
C ASN A 114 13.37 5.96 0.09
N PHE A 115 12.46 5.11 -0.41
CA PHE A 115 11.08 5.51 -0.75
C PHE A 115 10.13 5.44 0.46
N ASP A 116 10.53 4.76 1.53
CA ASP A 116 9.81 4.64 2.80
C ASP A 116 9.54 6.00 3.47
N LYS A 117 10.45 6.97 3.29
CA LYS A 117 10.29 8.36 3.77
C LYS A 117 9.03 9.07 3.24
N PHE A 118 8.43 8.58 2.17
CA PHE A 118 7.21 9.16 1.60
C PHE A 118 5.92 8.49 2.11
N ASN A 119 6.02 7.62 3.11
CA ASN A 119 4.89 6.87 3.66
C ASN A 119 4.12 6.11 2.57
N ILE A 120 4.87 5.51 1.62
CA ILE A 120 4.30 4.76 0.51
C ILE A 120 3.89 3.38 1.01
N SER A 121 2.63 3.02 0.77
CA SER A 121 2.10 1.69 1.03
C SER A 121 2.14 0.80 -0.21
N VAL A 122 2.01 -0.52 -0.04
CA VAL A 122 1.92 -1.48 -1.16
C VAL A 122 0.49 -2.01 -1.26
N LYS A 123 -0.15 -1.77 -2.40
CA LYS A 123 -1.51 -2.17 -2.72
C LYS A 123 -1.48 -3.25 -3.81
N VAL A 124 -1.92 -4.46 -3.46
CA VAL A 124 -1.97 -5.59 -4.38
C VAL A 124 -3.42 -5.89 -4.73
N VAL A 125 -3.77 -5.73 -6.00
CA VAL A 125 -5.15 -5.89 -6.50
C VAL A 125 -5.20 -7.06 -7.47
N ALA A 126 -6.17 -7.95 -7.27
CA ALA A 126 -6.45 -9.03 -8.20
C ALA A 126 -7.45 -8.55 -9.27
N ILE A 127 -7.05 -8.61 -10.53
CA ILE A 127 -7.85 -8.14 -11.67
C ILE A 127 -8.07 -9.29 -12.68
N ASN A 128 -9.12 -9.18 -13.48
CA ASN A 128 -9.36 -10.12 -14.57
C ASN A 128 -8.48 -9.73 -15.75
N ALA A 129 -7.55 -10.62 -16.16
CA ALA A 129 -6.59 -10.36 -17.24
C ALA A 129 -7.28 -9.99 -18.57
N ASN A 130 -8.51 -10.50 -18.80
CA ASN A 130 -9.30 -10.21 -20.00
C ASN A 130 -9.67 -8.72 -20.15
N ASN A 131 -9.63 -7.95 -19.06
CA ASN A 131 -9.96 -6.51 -19.11
C ASN A 131 -8.89 -5.67 -19.82
N TYR A 132 -7.68 -6.21 -20.04
CA TYR A 132 -6.56 -5.49 -20.68
C TYR A 132 -6.36 -5.87 -22.14
N SER A 133 -6.95 -6.98 -22.61
CA SER A 133 -6.86 -7.44 -24.00
C SER A 133 -7.71 -6.59 -24.97
N ASN A 134 -8.80 -5.97 -24.48
CA ASN A 134 -9.80 -5.31 -25.34
C ASN A 134 -9.51 -3.82 -25.65
N LYS A 135 -8.37 -3.26 -25.22
CA LYS A 135 -8.07 -1.82 -25.41
C LYS A 135 -7.22 -1.51 -26.66
N ASN A 136 -6.79 -2.52 -27.41
CA ASN A 136 -5.99 -2.36 -28.64
C ASN A 136 -6.76 -2.64 -29.95
N ILE A 137 -8.07 -2.90 -29.90
CA ILE A 137 -8.90 -3.10 -31.10
C ILE A 137 -9.80 -1.86 -31.28
N GLY A 138 -9.20 -0.74 -31.68
CA GLY A 138 -9.98 0.51 -31.84
C GLY A 138 -9.21 1.71 -32.38
N ARG A 139 -8.01 1.53 -32.93
CA ARG A 139 -7.29 2.59 -33.63
C ARG A 139 -7.03 2.21 -35.08
N GLY A 140 -7.98 2.61 -35.93
CA GLY A 140 -7.71 3.14 -37.26
C GLY A 140 -7.09 2.18 -38.28
N VAL A 141 -7.93 1.35 -38.90
CA VAL A 141 -7.75 1.05 -40.33
C VAL A 141 -8.66 2.02 -41.07
N LEU A 142 -8.16 3.24 -41.31
CA LEU A 142 -8.62 4.05 -42.43
C LEU A 142 -7.85 3.52 -43.64
N ASN A 143 -8.47 2.59 -44.36
CA ASN A 143 -8.00 2.24 -45.69
C ASN A 143 -8.17 3.47 -46.58
N LYS A 144 -7.08 3.82 -47.26
CA LYS A 144 -7.03 4.73 -48.40
C LYS A 144 -7.89 4.23 -49.55
#